data_AF-A0A3A0BCT6-F1
#
_entry.id   AF-A0A3A0BCT6-F1
#
_cell.length_a   1.000
_cell.length_b   1.000
_cell.length_c   1.000
_cell.angle_alpha   90.00
_cell.angle_beta   90.00
_cell.angle_gamma   90.00
#
_symmetry.space_group_name_H-M   'P 1'
#
loop_
_entity.id
_entity.type
_entity.pdbx_description
1 polymer ?
#
loop_
_entity_poly.entity_id
_entity_poly.type
_entity_poly.pdbx_seq_one_letter_code
_entity_poly.pdbx_strand_id
1 'polypeptide(L)'
;MFRCIQFAHPRRCMRALILALLALAVALTATAALPTGVYAQAGEEAGALRHGQPANTTVYVVQRGDTLSAIARRNQTTVAALLALNPQIRNPNRLYVGQRIWIPVAAPQPPADFTRSKIFLIALEDGGASGKPIGCGDSVVPVTVEIAPTRAILRGSLEKLLGLHDAYYGESGLYNALYQSQLSIADVRIENRVAIISLTGQLVQGGVCDTPRIQAQLEQIARQFSTVDRVVIYINGSLFPGRN
;
A
#
# COMPACT_ATOMS: atom_id res chain seq x y z
N MET A 1 57.41 11.68 -10.49
CA MET A 1 58.25 10.46 -10.49
C MET A 1 58.30 9.97 -9.04
N PHE A 2 57.79 8.75 -8.78
CA PHE A 2 58.14 7.78 -7.71
C PHE A 2 58.75 8.31 -6.39
N ARG A 3 58.36 7.91 -5.16
CA ARG A 3 57.64 6.71 -4.69
C ARG A 3 57.40 6.86 -3.18
N CYS A 4 56.34 6.23 -2.68
CA CYS A 4 56.08 5.99 -1.26
C CYS A 4 57.27 5.36 -0.52
N ILE A 5 57.56 5.85 0.69
CA ILE A 5 58.24 5.09 1.74
C ILE A 5 57.17 4.56 2.69
N GLN A 6 57.15 3.24 2.82
CA GLN A 6 56.20 2.43 3.57
C GLN A 6 56.60 2.32 5.06
N PHE A 7 55.57 2.29 5.91
CA PHE A 7 55.62 1.72 7.24
C PHE A 7 55.41 0.19 7.19
N ALA A 8 56.21 -0.48 8.00
CA ALA A 8 56.13 -1.82 8.58
C ALA A 8 54.82 -2.64 8.41
N HIS A 9 54.92 -3.83 7.80
CA HIS A 9 54.79 -5.09 8.57
C HIS A 9 55.21 -6.34 7.77
N PRO A 10 55.89 -7.31 8.42
CA PRO A 10 56.46 -8.50 7.79
C PRO A 10 55.52 -9.72 7.84
N ARG A 11 55.82 -10.70 6.98
CA ARG A 11 55.42 -12.13 6.98
C ARG A 11 54.46 -12.57 5.87
N ARG A 12 55.00 -12.61 4.65
CA ARG A 12 54.85 -13.78 3.79
C ARG A 12 56.17 -14.54 3.80
N CYS A 13 56.17 -15.80 4.23
CA CYS A 13 57.24 -16.74 3.89
C CYS A 13 56.60 -18.09 3.54
N MET A 14 56.91 -18.50 2.32
CA MET A 14 56.52 -19.71 1.61
C MET A 14 57.59 -20.80 1.84
N ARG A 15 57.19 -22.08 1.74
CA ARG A 15 57.96 -23.33 1.44
C ARG A 15 57.59 -24.45 2.43
N ALA A 16 56.88 -25.51 2.05
CA ALA A 16 57.27 -26.66 1.21
C ALA A 16 58.16 -27.70 1.92
N LEU A 17 57.75 -28.99 1.79
CA LEU A 17 58.52 -30.25 1.76
C LEU A 17 58.41 -31.27 2.94
N ILE A 18 58.43 -32.57 2.55
CA ILE A 18 58.69 -33.84 3.28
C ILE A 18 57.40 -34.60 3.75
N LEU A 19 56.85 -35.67 3.16
CA LEU A 19 57.27 -37.01 2.63
C LEU A 19 57.54 -38.11 3.69
N ALA A 20 56.85 -39.27 3.52
CA ALA A 20 57.10 -40.64 4.05
C ALA A 20 56.69 -40.96 5.51
N LEU A 21 56.23 -42.15 5.96
CA LEU A 21 55.76 -43.44 5.40
C LEU A 21 55.29 -44.32 6.61
N LEU A 22 54.51 -45.39 6.32
CA LEU A 22 54.39 -46.69 7.05
C LEU A 22 53.46 -46.87 8.30
N ALA A 23 52.26 -47.43 8.01
CA ALA A 23 51.71 -48.74 8.43
C ALA A 23 51.49 -49.15 9.92
N LEU A 24 50.24 -49.58 10.20
CA LEU A 24 49.77 -50.93 10.60
C LEU A 24 48.83 -51.00 11.85
N ALA A 25 47.86 -51.93 11.76
CA ALA A 25 46.98 -52.56 12.78
C ALA A 25 45.66 -51.81 13.12
N VAL A 26 44.46 -52.17 12.64
CA VAL A 26 43.62 -53.40 12.73
C VAL A 26 42.72 -53.45 13.99
N ALA A 27 41.40 -53.41 13.71
CA ALA A 27 40.22 -53.91 14.47
C ALA A 27 39.95 -53.28 15.87
N LEU A 28 38.71 -53.13 16.38
CA LEU A 28 37.53 -53.98 16.32
C LEU A 28 36.32 -53.22 16.95
N THR A 29 35.12 -53.43 16.37
CA THR A 29 33.77 -53.41 16.99
C THR A 29 33.28 -52.21 17.84
N ALA A 30 32.13 -51.64 17.46
CA ALA A 30 30.84 -51.94 18.11
C ALA A 30 29.69 -51.20 17.40
N THR A 31 28.77 -51.97 16.82
CA THR A 31 27.45 -51.54 16.37
C THR A 31 26.56 -51.26 17.58
N ALA A 32 26.02 -50.06 17.70
CA ALA A 32 24.90 -49.76 18.58
C ALA A 32 23.72 -49.29 17.73
N ALA A 33 22.87 -50.25 17.35
CA ALA A 33 21.54 -49.98 16.83
C ALA A 33 20.64 -49.60 18.01
N LEU A 34 20.01 -48.43 17.95
CA LEU A 34 18.99 -48.01 18.90
C LEU A 34 17.60 -48.48 18.43
N PRO A 35 16.72 -48.85 19.38
CA PRO A 35 15.48 -49.57 19.11
C PRO A 35 14.41 -48.68 18.47
N THR A 36 13.71 -49.24 17.48
CA THR A 36 12.43 -48.76 16.95
C THR A 36 11.32 -49.00 17.98
N GLY A 37 11.32 -48.18 19.03
CA GLY A 37 10.27 -48.10 20.03
C GLY A 37 9.27 -47.00 19.68
N VAL A 38 8.08 -47.41 19.24
CA VAL A 38 6.77 -46.90 19.66
C VAL A 38 6.73 -45.40 20.03
N TYR A 39 6.52 -44.54 19.04
CA TYR A 39 5.75 -43.32 19.24
C TYR A 39 4.35 -43.57 18.70
N ALA A 40 3.48 -43.89 19.65
CA ALA A 40 2.07 -44.03 19.45
C ALA A 40 1.47 -42.75 18.84
N GLN A 41 0.52 -43.01 17.96
CA GLN A 41 -0.37 -42.09 17.27
C GLN A 41 -0.86 -40.92 18.13
N ALA A 42 -0.52 -39.70 17.71
CA ALA A 42 -1.26 -38.49 18.02
C ALA A 42 -1.04 -37.50 16.86
N GLY A 43 -1.99 -37.46 15.92
CA GLY A 43 -1.90 -36.55 14.77
C GLY A 43 -2.77 -36.88 13.56
N GLU A 44 -3.58 -37.94 13.59
CA GLU A 44 -4.32 -38.41 12.41
C GLU A 44 -5.85 -38.34 12.57
N GLU A 45 -6.36 -37.40 13.37
CA GLU A 45 -7.81 -37.15 13.50
C GLU A 45 -8.21 -35.71 13.12
N ALA A 46 -7.59 -35.13 12.10
CA ALA A 46 -8.05 -33.88 11.48
C ALA A 46 -8.19 -33.95 9.94
N GLY A 47 -7.99 -35.12 9.32
CA GLY A 47 -8.01 -35.29 7.86
C GLY A 47 -9.20 -36.08 7.30
N ALA A 48 -9.95 -36.81 8.13
CA ALA A 48 -10.80 -37.91 7.65
C ALA A 48 -12.30 -37.59 7.45
N LEU A 49 -12.69 -36.31 7.22
CA LEU A 49 -14.08 -35.94 6.89
C LEU A 49 -14.28 -35.11 5.60
N ARG A 50 -13.35 -35.13 4.64
CA ARG A 50 -13.51 -34.31 3.42
C ARG A 50 -13.43 -35.10 2.10
N HIS A 51 -14.09 -36.25 2.03
CA HIS A 51 -14.54 -36.78 0.75
C HIS A 51 -15.72 -35.92 0.25
N GLY A 52 -15.42 -34.85 -0.51
CA GLY A 52 -16.42 -34.04 -1.20
C GLY A 52 -16.31 -32.53 -0.99
N GLN A 53 -15.37 -32.02 -0.20
CA GLN A 53 -15.21 -30.57 -0.06
C GLN A 53 -14.30 -30.00 -1.17
N PRO A 54 -14.72 -28.98 -1.94
CA PRO A 54 -13.84 -28.29 -2.87
C PRO A 54 -12.65 -27.65 -2.14
N ALA A 55 -11.46 -27.70 -2.73
CA ALA A 55 -10.28 -27.04 -2.16
C ALA A 55 -10.53 -25.53 -1.94
N ASN A 56 -9.94 -24.96 -0.88
CA ASN A 56 -10.11 -23.55 -0.49
C ASN A 56 -11.57 -23.12 -0.22
N THR A 57 -12.38 -24.00 0.38
CA THR A 57 -13.73 -23.66 0.82
C THR A 57 -13.93 -23.86 2.32
N THR A 58 -14.91 -23.16 2.88
CA THR A 58 -15.43 -23.39 4.23
C THR A 58 -16.94 -23.56 4.19
N VAL A 59 -17.51 -24.14 5.23
CA VAL A 59 -18.95 -24.38 5.32
C VAL A 59 -19.62 -23.14 5.91
N TYR A 60 -20.59 -22.60 5.19
CA TYR A 60 -21.52 -21.58 5.66
C TYR A 60 -22.87 -22.22 5.97
N VAL A 61 -23.47 -21.86 7.11
CA VAL A 61 -24.82 -22.29 7.50
C VAL A 61 -25.77 -21.14 7.21
N VAL A 62 -26.70 -21.35 6.28
CA VAL A 62 -27.68 -20.35 5.86
C VAL A 62 -28.54 -19.90 7.04
N GLN A 63 -28.64 -18.59 7.23
CA GLN A 63 -29.45 -17.95 8.28
C GLN A 63 -30.76 -17.42 7.71
N ARG A 64 -31.70 -17.10 8.60
CA ARG A 64 -32.98 -16.49 8.22
C ARG A 64 -32.73 -15.16 7.51
N GLY A 65 -33.25 -15.03 6.28
CA GLY A 65 -33.12 -13.82 5.46
C GLY A 65 -31.90 -13.79 4.53
N ASP A 66 -31.05 -14.83 4.55
CA ASP A 66 -29.94 -14.91 3.60
C ASP A 66 -30.43 -15.14 2.17
N THR A 67 -29.72 -14.52 1.22
CA THR A 67 -29.82 -14.79 -0.21
C THR A 67 -28.42 -15.12 -0.74
N LEU A 68 -28.31 -15.85 -1.86
CA LEU A 68 -27.00 -16.12 -2.47
C LEU A 68 -26.25 -14.82 -2.77
N SER A 69 -26.95 -13.78 -3.22
CA SER A 69 -26.38 -12.45 -3.49
C SER A 69 -25.82 -11.78 -2.23
N ALA A 70 -26.53 -11.88 -1.10
CA ALA A 70 -26.07 -11.33 0.17
C ALA A 70 -24.86 -12.10 0.73
N ILE A 71 -24.89 -13.44 0.63
CA ILE A 71 -23.78 -14.30 1.05
C ILE A 71 -22.55 -14.03 0.16
N ALA A 72 -22.73 -13.95 -1.16
CA ALA A 72 -21.64 -13.69 -2.11
C ALA A 72 -20.93 -12.37 -1.78
N ARG A 73 -21.71 -11.30 -1.61
CA ARG A 73 -21.17 -9.98 -1.22
C ARG A 73 -20.41 -10.02 0.11
N ARG A 74 -20.98 -10.64 1.13
CA ARG A 74 -20.36 -10.72 2.47
C ARG A 74 -19.02 -11.45 2.44
N ASN A 75 -18.89 -12.44 1.56
CA ASN A 75 -17.71 -13.29 1.45
C ASN A 75 -16.83 -12.93 0.23
N GLN A 76 -16.98 -11.72 -0.31
CA GLN A 76 -16.16 -11.19 -1.43
C GLN A 76 -16.07 -12.16 -2.62
N THR A 77 -17.18 -12.82 -2.96
CA THR A 77 -17.28 -13.76 -4.07
C THR A 77 -18.49 -13.43 -4.96
N THR A 78 -18.77 -14.25 -5.97
CA THR A 78 -19.91 -14.06 -6.88
C THR A 78 -20.95 -15.15 -6.69
N VAL A 79 -22.21 -14.86 -7.05
CA VAL A 79 -23.28 -15.87 -7.06
C VAL A 79 -22.91 -17.04 -7.98
N ALA A 80 -22.28 -16.76 -9.12
CA ALA A 80 -21.80 -17.79 -10.04
C ALA A 80 -20.77 -18.71 -9.39
N ALA A 81 -19.79 -18.15 -8.65
CA ALA A 81 -18.81 -18.94 -7.92
C ALA A 81 -19.45 -19.78 -6.80
N LEU A 82 -20.43 -19.22 -6.08
CA LEU A 82 -21.18 -19.98 -5.08
C LEU A 82 -21.95 -21.15 -5.70
N LEU A 83 -22.61 -20.95 -6.83
CA LEU A 83 -23.35 -22.02 -7.52
C LEU A 83 -22.43 -23.09 -8.10
N ALA A 84 -21.27 -22.69 -8.64
CA ALA A 84 -20.27 -23.62 -9.13
C ALA A 84 -19.72 -24.52 -8.03
N LEU A 85 -19.53 -23.96 -6.82
CA LEU A 85 -19.13 -24.75 -5.66
C LEU A 85 -20.27 -25.64 -5.17
N ASN A 86 -21.53 -25.21 -5.26
CA ASN A 86 -22.68 -25.91 -4.69
C ASN A 86 -23.65 -26.45 -5.77
N PRO A 87 -23.26 -27.48 -6.54
CA PRO A 87 -24.10 -28.04 -7.61
C PRO A 87 -25.42 -28.64 -7.09
N GLN A 88 -25.53 -28.91 -5.78
CA GLN A 88 -26.77 -29.35 -5.14
C GLN A 88 -27.86 -28.26 -5.10
N ILE A 89 -27.52 -26.97 -5.29
CA ILE A 89 -28.49 -25.88 -5.32
C ILE A 89 -29.13 -25.81 -6.72
N ARG A 90 -30.30 -26.44 -6.85
CA ARG A 90 -31.06 -26.45 -8.11
C ARG A 90 -31.78 -25.13 -8.40
N ASN A 91 -32.20 -24.42 -7.35
CA ASN A 91 -32.90 -23.14 -7.47
C ASN A 91 -32.15 -22.06 -6.68
N PRO A 92 -31.42 -21.14 -7.35
CA PRO A 92 -30.66 -20.07 -6.72
C PRO A 92 -31.49 -19.11 -5.84
N ASN A 93 -32.80 -19.03 -6.09
CA ASN A 93 -33.72 -18.12 -5.38
C ASN A 93 -34.31 -18.74 -4.11
N ARG A 94 -33.96 -20.00 -3.78
CA ARG A 94 -34.47 -20.69 -2.59
C ARG A 94 -33.33 -21.28 -1.78
N LEU A 95 -32.96 -20.60 -0.70
CA LEU A 95 -32.09 -21.12 0.35
C LEU A 95 -32.92 -21.46 1.59
N TYR A 96 -32.59 -22.59 2.25
CA TYR A 96 -33.27 -23.02 3.47
C TYR A 96 -32.44 -22.65 4.69
N VAL A 97 -33.08 -22.16 5.75
CA VAL A 97 -32.39 -21.90 7.02
C VAL A 97 -31.79 -23.21 7.55
N GLY A 98 -30.54 -23.16 7.99
CA GLY A 98 -29.77 -24.33 8.42
C GLY A 98 -29.09 -25.09 7.27
N GLN A 99 -29.37 -24.75 6.01
CA GLN A 99 -28.70 -25.36 4.86
C GLN A 99 -27.20 -25.07 4.90
N ARG A 100 -26.39 -26.12 4.74
CA ARG A 100 -24.93 -26.02 4.68
C ARG A 100 -24.51 -25.86 3.22
N ILE A 101 -23.79 -24.78 2.93
CA ILE A 101 -23.23 -24.51 1.59
C ILE A 101 -21.73 -24.29 1.72
N TRP A 102 -20.98 -24.60 0.68
CA TRP A 102 -19.57 -24.26 0.58
C TRP A 102 -19.42 -22.84 0.06
N ILE A 103 -18.68 -22.03 0.80
CA ILE A 103 -18.25 -20.71 0.35
C ILE A 103 -16.73 -20.77 0.11
N PRO A 104 -16.21 -20.05 -0.89
CA PRO A 104 -14.77 -19.95 -1.03
C PRO A 104 -14.22 -19.26 0.22
N VAL A 105 -13.14 -19.83 0.77
CA VAL A 105 -12.26 -19.06 1.64
C VAL A 105 -11.59 -18.10 0.70
N ALA A 106 -11.91 -16.80 0.81
CA ALA A 106 -11.16 -15.79 0.09
C ALA A 106 -9.69 -16.04 0.40
N ALA A 107 -8.89 -16.36 -0.61
CA ALA A 107 -7.45 -16.24 -0.47
C ALA A 107 -7.19 -14.82 0.05
N PRO A 108 -6.26 -14.60 0.99
CA PRO A 108 -5.88 -13.26 1.38
C PRO A 108 -5.67 -12.48 0.09
N GLN A 109 -6.50 -11.46 -0.17
CA GLN A 109 -6.23 -10.59 -1.30
C GLN A 109 -4.80 -10.10 -1.06
N PRO A 110 -3.89 -10.22 -2.04
CA PRO A 110 -2.59 -9.59 -1.91
C PRO A 110 -2.85 -8.16 -1.42
N PRO A 111 -2.11 -7.66 -0.41
CA PRO A 111 -2.26 -6.29 0.01
C PRO A 111 -2.25 -5.43 -1.25
N ALA A 112 -3.21 -4.52 -1.41
CA ALA A 112 -3.17 -3.63 -2.55
C ALA A 112 -1.79 -2.96 -2.56
N ASP A 113 -1.05 -3.09 -3.66
CA ASP A 113 0.30 -2.52 -3.79
C ASP A 113 0.29 -0.99 -3.72
N PHE A 114 -0.91 -0.38 -3.75
CA PHE A 114 -1.13 1.04 -3.70
C PHE A 114 -2.35 1.39 -2.85
N THR A 115 -2.34 2.62 -2.32
CA THR A 115 -3.50 3.29 -1.76
C THR A 115 -3.99 4.33 -2.76
N ARG A 116 -5.31 4.38 -3.02
CA ARG A 116 -5.90 5.44 -3.85
C ARG A 116 -6.21 6.66 -2.99
N SER A 117 -5.80 7.83 -3.46
CA SER A 117 -6.11 9.12 -2.84
C SER A 117 -6.43 10.16 -3.91
N LYS A 118 -6.82 11.37 -3.52
CA LYS A 118 -7.01 12.49 -4.43
C LYS A 118 -5.93 13.55 -4.24
N ILE A 119 -5.37 13.99 -5.35
CA ILE A 119 -4.74 15.32 -5.47
C ILE A 119 -5.71 16.27 -6.14
N PHE A 120 -5.37 17.55 -6.16
CA PHE A 120 -6.21 18.57 -6.75
C PHE A 120 -5.39 19.41 -7.72
N LEU A 121 -5.94 19.63 -8.91
CA LEU A 121 -5.34 20.38 -10.01
C LEU A 121 -6.35 21.44 -10.49
N ILE A 122 -5.94 22.29 -11.42
CA ILE A 122 -6.70 23.46 -11.83
C ILE A 122 -7.24 23.29 -13.26
N ALA A 123 -8.53 23.47 -13.45
CA ALA A 123 -9.08 23.77 -14.77
C ALA A 123 -9.06 25.29 -14.96
N LEU A 124 -8.34 25.75 -15.97
CA LEU A 124 -8.12 27.17 -16.22
C LEU A 124 -9.33 27.79 -16.92
N GLU A 125 -9.79 28.94 -16.43
CA GLU A 125 -10.81 29.80 -17.05
C GLU A 125 -12.11 29.07 -17.47
N ASP A 126 -12.49 28.00 -16.76
CA ASP A 126 -13.66 27.18 -17.07
C ASP A 126 -14.96 27.64 -16.39
N GLY A 127 -14.89 28.72 -15.60
CA GLY A 127 -16.05 29.35 -14.96
C GLY A 127 -16.74 28.47 -13.91
N GLY A 128 -16.07 27.46 -13.36
CA GLY A 128 -16.71 26.52 -12.42
C GLY A 128 -17.22 25.22 -13.06
N ALA A 129 -17.04 25.02 -14.37
CA ALA A 129 -17.65 23.90 -15.09
C ALA A 129 -17.13 22.52 -14.64
N SER A 130 -15.83 22.42 -14.33
CA SER A 130 -15.17 21.13 -14.06
C SER A 130 -15.01 20.83 -12.57
N GLY A 131 -15.23 21.81 -11.69
CA GLY A 131 -14.93 21.67 -10.27
C GLY A 131 -15.38 22.84 -9.42
N LYS A 132 -14.82 22.91 -8.21
CA LYS A 132 -15.15 23.99 -7.28
C LYS A 132 -14.48 25.29 -7.75
N PRO A 133 -15.19 26.44 -7.84
CA PRO A 133 -14.58 27.72 -8.21
C PRO A 133 -13.54 28.19 -7.18
N ILE A 134 -12.41 28.75 -7.65
CA ILE A 134 -11.30 29.19 -6.77
C ILE A 134 -10.80 30.62 -7.04
N GLY A 135 -11.44 31.37 -7.93
CA GLY A 135 -11.01 32.70 -8.37
C GLY A 135 -10.38 32.67 -9.76
N CYS A 136 -10.18 33.84 -10.38
CA CYS A 136 -9.67 33.98 -11.76
C CYS A 136 -10.47 33.25 -12.85
N GLY A 137 -11.73 32.87 -12.56
CA GLY A 137 -12.51 32.02 -13.46
C GLY A 137 -12.09 30.55 -13.46
N ASP A 138 -11.18 30.13 -12.58
CA ASP A 138 -10.68 28.77 -12.52
C ASP A 138 -11.50 27.86 -11.59
N SER A 139 -11.39 26.56 -11.82
CA SER A 139 -11.88 25.50 -10.93
C SER A 139 -10.77 24.64 -10.36
N VAL A 140 -10.95 24.18 -9.13
CA VAL A 140 -10.14 23.10 -8.57
C VAL A 140 -10.85 21.75 -8.77
N VAL A 141 -10.13 20.79 -9.36
CA VAL A 141 -10.63 19.51 -9.83
C VAL A 141 -9.89 18.36 -9.12
N PRO A 142 -10.60 17.40 -8.50
CA PRO A 142 -9.96 16.24 -7.89
C PRO A 142 -9.48 15.24 -8.94
N VAL A 143 -8.25 14.75 -8.79
CA VAL A 143 -7.70 13.66 -9.59
C VAL A 143 -7.34 12.50 -8.67
N THR A 144 -7.84 11.31 -8.99
CA THR A 144 -7.51 10.09 -8.22
C THR A 144 -6.13 9.60 -8.63
N VAL A 145 -5.27 9.39 -7.65
CA VAL A 145 -3.89 8.94 -7.81
C VAL A 145 -3.62 7.70 -6.97
N GLU A 146 -2.62 6.94 -7.39
CA GLU A 146 -2.08 5.82 -6.62
C GLU A 146 -0.83 6.30 -5.88
N ILE A 147 -0.82 6.08 -4.57
CA ILE A 147 0.30 6.36 -3.66
C ILE A 147 0.75 5.05 -3.00
N ALA A 148 1.97 5.04 -2.46
CA ALA A 148 2.47 3.90 -1.71
C ALA A 148 1.54 3.55 -0.53
N PRO A 149 1.41 2.27 -0.13
CA PRO A 149 0.57 1.87 0.98
C PRO A 149 1.00 2.56 2.28
N THR A 150 0.15 3.43 2.82
CA THR A 150 0.45 4.20 4.03
C THR A 150 -0.80 4.56 4.82
N ARG A 151 -0.66 4.72 6.13
CA ARG A 151 -1.70 5.31 6.99
C ARG A 151 -1.70 6.84 6.91
N ALA A 152 -0.60 7.45 6.48
CA ALA A 152 -0.43 8.90 6.38
C ALA A 152 -0.91 9.43 5.01
N ILE A 153 -2.18 9.17 4.67
CA ILE A 153 -2.73 9.46 3.32
C ILE A 153 -2.60 10.95 2.96
N LEU A 154 -2.85 11.86 3.91
CA LEU A 154 -2.68 13.30 3.68
C LEU A 154 -1.26 13.65 3.23
N ARG A 155 -0.24 13.17 3.97
CA ARG A 155 1.17 13.37 3.63
C ARG A 155 1.50 12.78 2.25
N GLY A 156 1.12 11.54 1.99
CA GLY A 156 1.39 10.88 0.70
C GLY A 156 0.70 11.59 -0.48
N SER A 157 -0.47 12.18 -0.27
CA SER A 157 -1.17 12.96 -1.30
C SER A 157 -0.46 14.28 -1.59
N LEU A 158 0.05 14.96 -0.55
CA LEU A 158 0.86 16.17 -0.71
C LEU A 158 2.18 15.86 -1.41
N GLU A 159 2.89 14.81 -1.01
CA GLU A 159 4.12 14.35 -1.67
C GLU A 159 3.86 14.05 -3.15
N LYS A 160 2.73 13.40 -3.46
CA LYS A 160 2.34 13.12 -4.85
C LYS A 160 2.15 14.40 -5.67
N LEU A 161 1.49 15.42 -5.11
CA LEU A 161 1.31 16.71 -5.78
C LEU A 161 2.64 17.45 -5.95
N LEU A 162 3.45 17.55 -4.89
CA LEU A 162 4.72 18.29 -4.88
C LEU A 162 5.78 17.68 -5.79
N GLY A 163 5.69 16.37 -6.08
CA GLY A 163 6.53 15.69 -7.06
C GLY A 163 6.09 15.86 -8.52
N LEU A 164 5.00 16.58 -8.80
CA LEU A 164 4.61 16.90 -10.17
C LEU A 164 5.34 18.16 -10.65
N HIS A 165 6.20 17.98 -11.65
CA HIS A 165 6.99 19.06 -12.25
C HIS A 165 6.49 19.50 -13.63
N ASP A 166 5.52 18.77 -14.20
CA ASP A 166 4.86 19.16 -15.43
C ASP A 166 3.78 20.21 -15.15
N ALA A 167 3.66 21.19 -16.06
CA ALA A 167 2.63 22.23 -15.99
C ALA A 167 1.22 21.68 -16.18
N TYR A 168 1.08 20.61 -16.97
CA TYR A 168 -0.19 19.96 -17.27
C TYR A 168 -0.12 18.48 -16.91
N TYR A 169 -1.20 17.97 -16.31
CA TYR A 169 -1.23 16.59 -15.86
C TYR A 169 -1.68 15.63 -16.96
N GLY A 170 -0.71 14.91 -17.54
CA GLY A 170 -0.95 14.01 -18.67
C GLY A 170 -1.66 14.74 -19.81
N GLU A 171 -2.66 14.08 -20.40
CA GLU A 171 -3.47 14.66 -21.49
C GLU A 171 -4.76 15.34 -20.99
N SER A 172 -4.91 15.51 -19.67
CA SER A 172 -6.17 16.01 -19.09
C SER A 172 -6.42 17.50 -19.32
N GLY A 173 -5.37 18.27 -19.66
CA GLY A 173 -5.42 19.74 -19.69
C GLY A 173 -5.48 20.40 -18.31
N LEU A 174 -5.50 19.63 -17.21
CA LEU A 174 -5.50 20.17 -15.86
C LEU A 174 -4.11 20.74 -15.51
N TYR A 175 -4.11 21.99 -15.09
CA TYR A 175 -2.93 22.79 -14.77
C TYR A 175 -2.46 22.56 -13.34
N ASN A 176 -1.14 22.47 -13.17
CA ASN A 176 -0.47 22.37 -11.89
C ASN A 176 0.25 23.68 -11.57
N ALA A 177 -0.25 24.46 -10.61
CA ALA A 177 0.33 25.77 -10.27
C ALA A 177 1.64 25.66 -9.46
N LEU A 178 2.02 24.46 -9.01
CA LEU A 178 3.25 24.20 -8.27
C LEU A 178 4.40 23.69 -9.16
N TYR A 179 4.19 23.54 -10.48
CA TYR A 179 5.15 22.86 -11.37
C TYR A 179 6.56 23.48 -11.39
N GLN A 180 6.68 24.80 -11.21
CA GLN A 180 7.96 25.53 -11.13
C GLN A 180 8.51 25.64 -9.71
N SER A 181 7.73 25.27 -8.70
CA SER A 181 8.12 25.35 -7.30
C SER A 181 8.94 24.12 -6.90
N GLN A 182 9.85 24.32 -5.96
CA GLN A 182 10.64 23.25 -5.35
C GLN A 182 10.35 23.27 -3.85
N LEU A 183 9.23 22.63 -3.47
CA LEU A 183 8.75 22.59 -2.10
C LEU A 183 8.78 21.18 -1.54
N SER A 184 9.15 21.09 -0.26
CA SER A 184 9.20 19.85 0.52
C SER A 184 8.34 20.00 1.77
N ILE A 185 7.81 18.88 2.26
CA ILE A 185 7.01 18.86 3.49
C ILE A 185 7.94 18.90 4.71
N ALA A 186 7.84 19.96 5.51
CA ALA A 186 8.50 20.02 6.81
C ALA A 186 7.65 19.35 7.90
N ASP A 187 6.36 19.66 7.99
CA ASP A 187 5.44 19.05 8.95
C ASP A 187 4.01 19.01 8.41
N VAL A 188 3.26 17.98 8.79
CA VAL A 188 1.83 17.86 8.51
C VAL A 188 1.17 17.22 9.71
N ARG A 189 0.23 17.95 10.33
CA ARG A 189 -0.53 17.45 11.47
C ARG A 189 -1.96 17.94 11.45
N ILE A 190 -2.83 17.23 12.15
CA ILE A 190 -4.23 17.59 12.33
C ILE A 190 -4.48 17.72 13.82
N GLU A 191 -4.82 18.92 14.27
CA GLU A 191 -5.10 19.24 15.67
C GLU A 191 -6.43 19.97 15.75
N ASN A 192 -7.35 19.50 16.60
CA ASN A 192 -8.66 20.14 16.79
C ASN A 192 -9.43 20.38 15.48
N ARG A 193 -9.42 19.39 14.58
CA ARG A 193 -10.03 19.48 13.23
C ARG A 193 -9.41 20.54 12.31
N VAL A 194 -8.22 21.04 12.64
CA VAL A 194 -7.42 21.95 11.81
C VAL A 194 -6.22 21.19 11.25
N ALA A 195 -6.11 21.11 9.93
CA ALA A 195 -4.91 20.61 9.28
C ALA A 195 -3.87 21.74 9.18
N ILE A 196 -2.69 21.52 9.74
CA ILE A 196 -1.55 22.42 9.65
C ILE A 196 -0.55 21.78 8.68
N ILE A 197 -0.29 22.45 7.56
CA ILE A 197 0.63 22.02 6.51
C ILE A 197 1.81 22.99 6.51
N SER A 198 2.99 22.52 6.86
CA SER A 198 4.22 23.30 6.86
C SER A 198 5.14 22.81 5.74
N LEU A 199 5.39 23.67 4.77
CA LEU A 199 6.26 23.43 3.63
C LEU A 199 7.52 24.30 3.71
N THR A 200 8.60 23.83 3.10
CA THR A 200 9.87 24.56 2.97
C THR A 200 10.40 24.44 1.56
N GLY A 201 11.10 25.47 1.08
CA GLY A 201 11.75 25.47 -0.24
C GLY A 201 11.45 26.72 -1.05
N GLN A 202 11.60 26.64 -2.36
CA GLN A 202 11.37 27.76 -3.28
C GLN A 202 9.94 27.69 -3.85
N LEU A 203 9.10 28.63 -3.43
CA LEU A 203 7.81 28.88 -4.04
C LEU A 203 8.00 29.84 -5.22
N VAL A 204 7.52 29.47 -6.40
CA VAL A 204 7.51 30.34 -7.58
C VAL A 204 6.07 30.78 -7.83
N GLN A 205 5.87 32.10 -7.92
CA GLN A 205 4.60 32.73 -8.30
C GLN A 205 4.90 33.77 -9.38
N GLY A 206 4.21 33.68 -10.51
CA GLY A 206 4.32 34.56 -11.67
C GLY A 206 3.16 35.54 -11.85
N GLY A 207 2.05 35.39 -11.12
CA GLY A 207 0.89 36.28 -11.24
C GLY A 207 -0.14 36.22 -10.11
N VAL A 208 -1.14 37.11 -10.19
CA VAL A 208 -2.20 37.27 -9.17
C VAL A 208 -3.06 36.01 -9.00
N CYS A 209 -3.16 35.17 -10.04
CA CYS A 209 -3.93 33.93 -10.02
C CYS A 209 -3.17 32.75 -9.42
N ASP A 210 -1.87 32.85 -9.20
CA ASP A 210 -1.11 31.71 -8.68
C ASP A 210 -1.38 31.45 -7.21
N THR A 211 -1.57 32.51 -6.43
CA THR A 211 -1.92 32.38 -5.01
C THR A 211 -3.22 31.57 -4.79
N PRO A 212 -4.38 31.93 -5.40
CA PRO A 212 -5.59 31.14 -5.23
C PRO A 212 -5.47 29.72 -5.78
N ARG A 213 -4.75 29.52 -6.89
CA ARG A 213 -4.49 28.18 -7.46
C ARG A 213 -3.69 27.30 -6.52
N ILE A 214 -2.54 27.78 -6.06
CA ILE A 214 -1.65 27.06 -5.14
C ILE A 214 -2.35 26.77 -3.83
N GLN A 215 -3.05 27.76 -3.26
CA GLN A 215 -3.84 27.57 -2.04
C GLN A 215 -4.88 26.47 -2.25
N ALA A 216 -5.63 26.51 -3.35
CA ALA A 216 -6.66 25.51 -3.61
C ALA A 216 -6.10 24.09 -3.74
N GLN A 217 -4.99 23.91 -4.47
CA GLN A 217 -4.38 22.58 -4.63
C GLN A 217 -3.97 21.98 -3.27
N LEU A 218 -3.33 22.78 -2.41
CA LEU A 218 -2.88 22.33 -1.08
C LEU A 218 -4.05 22.16 -0.10
N GLU A 219 -4.98 23.13 -0.06
CA GLU A 219 -6.11 23.16 0.87
C GLU A 219 -7.10 22.02 0.60
N GLN A 220 -7.44 21.77 -0.66
CA GLN A 220 -8.41 20.72 -0.99
C GLN A 220 -7.87 19.32 -0.70
N ILE A 221 -6.56 19.10 -0.80
CA ILE A 221 -5.95 17.82 -0.37
C ILE A 221 -6.23 17.54 1.10
N ALA A 222 -6.19 18.55 1.98
CA ALA A 222 -6.52 18.35 3.40
C ALA A 222 -8.03 18.30 3.66
N ARG A 223 -8.83 19.09 2.96
CA ARG A 223 -10.30 19.11 3.14
C ARG A 223 -11.01 17.86 2.68
N GLN A 224 -10.35 16.98 1.90
CA GLN A 224 -10.96 15.70 1.52
C GLN A 224 -11.21 14.77 2.72
N PHE A 225 -10.56 15.02 3.86
CA PHE A 225 -10.71 14.23 5.08
C PHE A 225 -11.79 14.83 5.98
N SER A 226 -12.80 14.05 6.37
CA SER A 226 -13.93 14.48 7.22
C SER A 226 -13.54 14.94 8.63
N THR A 227 -12.30 14.66 9.04
CA THR A 227 -11.70 15.13 10.29
C THR A 227 -11.16 16.55 10.21
N VAL A 228 -11.15 17.19 9.03
CA VAL A 228 -10.58 18.51 8.78
C VAL A 228 -11.67 19.53 8.39
N ASP A 229 -11.90 20.51 9.26
CA ASP A 229 -12.82 21.63 9.00
C ASP A 229 -12.09 22.87 8.46
N ARG A 230 -10.82 23.04 8.83
CA ARG A 230 -10.00 24.20 8.47
C ARG A 230 -8.58 23.75 8.11
N VAL A 231 -7.96 24.48 7.20
CA VAL A 231 -6.57 24.24 6.79
C VAL A 231 -5.77 25.51 7.01
N VAL A 232 -4.56 25.36 7.54
CA VAL A 232 -3.58 26.43 7.71
C VAL A 232 -2.31 25.98 7.03
N ILE A 233 -1.77 26.81 6.13
CA ILE A 233 -0.60 26.49 5.33
C ILE A 233 0.52 27.45 5.73
N TYR A 234 1.70 26.91 6.00
CA TYR A 234 2.93 27.68 6.19
C TYR A 234 3.92 27.32 5.07
N ILE A 235 4.59 28.32 4.51
CA ILE A 235 5.68 28.14 3.56
C ILE A 235 6.88 28.91 4.10
N ASN A 236 8.00 28.21 4.33
CA ASN A 236 9.20 28.77 4.97
C ASN A 236 8.89 29.49 6.30
N GLY A 237 7.98 28.91 7.09
CA GLY A 237 7.54 29.46 8.39
C GLY A 237 6.54 30.62 8.30
N SER A 238 6.23 31.14 7.11
CA SER A 238 5.27 32.23 6.91
C SER A 238 3.90 31.68 6.54
N LEU A 239 2.82 32.27 7.09
CA LEU A 239 1.44 31.89 6.77
C LEU A 239 1.16 32.13 5.27
N PHE A 240 0.48 31.18 4.62
CA PHE A 240 0.09 31.24 3.21
C PHE A 240 -1.43 31.09 3.03
N PRO A 241 -2.08 31.95 2.21
CA PRO A 241 -1.54 33.19 1.67
C PRO A 241 -1.26 34.18 2.82
N GLY A 242 -0.14 34.89 2.75
CA GLY A 242 0.20 35.89 3.75
C GLY A 242 -0.89 36.96 3.82
N ARG A 243 -1.21 37.44 5.02
CA ARG A 243 -1.84 38.76 5.15
C ARG A 243 -0.73 39.79 4.99
N ASN A 244 -0.90 40.75 4.07
CA ASN A 244 -0.22 42.04 4.21
C ASN A 244 -0.65 42.71 5.52
#